data_AF-A0A9D7PM37-F1
#
_entry.id   AF-A0A9D7PM37-F1
#
_cell.length_a   1.000
_cell.length_b   1.000
_cell.length_c   1.000
_cell.angle_alpha   90.00
_cell.angle_beta   90.00
_cell.angle_gamma   90.00
#
_symmetry.space_group_name_H-M   'P 1'
#
loop_
_entity.id
_entity.type
_entity.pdbx_description
1 polymer ?
#
loop_
_entity_poly.entity_id
_entity_poly.type
_entity_poly.pdbx_seq_one_letter_code
_entity_poly.pdbx_strand_id
1 'polypeptide(L)' 'MPEKDPAWHGAAGGGGNKLRAINKSTGEVISTLTLPASQTGLPMTYSINGKQYIVLAIGGKDHPGELVALGL' A
#
# COMPACT_ATOMS: atom_id res chain seq x y z
N MET A 1 -7.59 -18.81 -15.40
CA MET A 1 -7.81 -18.42 -14.00
C MET A 1 -6.63 -17.57 -13.59
N PRO A 2 -6.78 -16.26 -13.30
CA PRO A 2 -5.66 -15.48 -12.80
C PRO A 2 -5.22 -16.07 -11.45
N GLU A 3 -3.91 -16.16 -11.28
CA GLU A 3 -3.21 -16.74 -10.13
C GLU A 3 -3.79 -16.19 -8.82
N LYS A 4 -4.34 -17.07 -7.98
CA LYS A 4 -4.82 -16.72 -6.64
C LYS A 4 -3.60 -16.40 -5.78
N ASP A 5 -3.26 -15.12 -5.69
CA ASP A 5 -2.46 -14.62 -4.59
C ASP A 5 -3.22 -14.91 -3.27
N PRO A 6 -2.70 -15.78 -2.38
CA PRO A 6 -3.47 -16.34 -1.27
C PRO A 6 -3.74 -15.35 -0.13
N ALA A 7 -3.42 -14.06 -0.27
CA ALA A 7 -3.50 -13.09 0.81
C ALA A 7 -4.49 -11.94 0.54
N TRP A 8 -5.76 -12.27 0.29
CA TRP A 8 -6.84 -11.31 0.56
C TRP A 8 -7.19 -11.38 2.06
N HIS A 9 -6.32 -10.74 2.85
CA HIS A 9 -6.42 -10.36 4.27
C HIS A 9 -6.92 -11.44 5.27
N GLY A 10 -6.01 -11.98 6.10
CA GLY A 10 -6.38 -12.89 7.19
C GLY A 10 -5.47 -12.93 8.42
N ALA A 11 -4.37 -12.18 8.47
CA ALA A 11 -3.53 -12.09 9.67
C ALA A 11 -2.88 -10.72 9.77
N ALA A 12 -2.61 -10.25 11.00
CA ALA A 12 -1.66 -9.17 11.22
C ALA A 12 -0.33 -9.53 10.53
N GLY A 13 0.06 -8.75 9.51
CA GLY A 13 1.24 -9.04 8.65
C GLY A 13 0.94 -9.79 7.33
N GLY A 14 -0.31 -10.16 7.04
CA GLY A 14 -0.66 -10.96 5.86
C GLY A 14 -0.54 -10.26 4.50
N GLY A 15 -0.61 -8.92 4.45
CA GLY A 15 -0.45 -8.15 3.21
C GLY A 15 1.02 -7.89 2.81
N GLY A 16 1.97 -8.24 3.68
CA GLY A 16 3.37 -7.84 3.54
C GLY A 16 3.54 -6.32 3.45
N ASN A 17 4.62 -5.89 2.82
CA ASN A 17 4.94 -4.49 2.55
C ASN A 17 4.51 -4.06 1.14
N LYS A 18 3.48 -4.69 0.55
CA LYS A 18 3.04 -4.36 -0.81
C LYS A 18 1.84 -3.41 -0.78
N LEU A 19 1.99 -2.24 -1.39
CA LEU A 19 0.88 -1.36 -1.76
C LEU A 19 0.37 -1.73 -3.14
N ARG A 20 -0.93 -1.95 -3.30
CA ARG A 20 -1.53 -2.33 -4.59
C ARG A 20 -2.55 -1.28 -5.03
N ALA A 21 -2.45 -0.87 -6.29
CA ALA A 21 -3.50 -0.13 -6.97
C ALA A 21 -4.38 -1.14 -7.71
N ILE A 22 -5.69 -1.07 -7.54
CA ILE A 22 -6.66 -2.03 -8.06
C ILE A 22 -7.68 -1.30 -8.92
N ASN A 23 -7.98 -1.84 -10.09
CA ASN A 23 -9.10 -1.39 -10.91
C ASN A 23 -10.42 -1.74 -10.19
N LYS A 24 -11.21 -0.72 -9.84
CA LYS A 24 -12.45 -0.90 -9.07
C LYS A 24 -13.52 -1.71 -9.81
N SER A 25 -13.52 -1.68 -11.15
CA SER A 25 -14.53 -2.36 -11.96
C SER A 25 -14.21 -3.84 -12.18
N THR A 26 -12.93 -4.18 -12.34
CA THR A 26 -12.50 -5.54 -12.69
C THR A 26 -11.88 -6.31 -11.53
N GLY A 27 -11.42 -5.61 -10.48
CA GLY A 27 -10.65 -6.19 -9.38
C GLY A 27 -9.20 -6.49 -9.74
N GLU A 28 -8.75 -6.16 -10.95
CA GLU A 28 -7.39 -6.41 -11.40
C GLU A 28 -6.38 -5.48 -10.71
N VAL A 29 -5.23 -6.02 -10.31
CA VAL A 29 -4.11 -5.23 -9.79
C VAL A 29 -3.45 -4.51 -10.97
N ILE A 30 -3.58 -3.18 -11.01
CA ILE A 30 -3.02 -2.34 -12.06
C ILE A 30 -1.58 -1.88 -11.76
N SER A 31 -1.18 -1.87 -10.48
CA SER A 31 0.18 -1.58 -10.08
C SER A 31 0.45 -2.12 -8.67
N THR A 32 1.71 -2.43 -8.39
CA THR A 32 2.19 -2.83 -7.06
C THR A 32 3.50 -2.12 -6.74
N LEU A 33 3.59 -1.56 -5.54
CA LEU A 33 4.80 -0.96 -4.99
C LEU A 33 5.21 -1.69 -3.70
N THR A 34 6.51 -1.93 -3.55
CA THR A 34 7.08 -2.43 -2.30
C THR A 34 7.46 -1.26 -1.39
N LEU A 35 6.88 -1.22 -0.19
CA LEU A 35 7.15 -0.27 0.87
C LEU A 35 8.36 -0.73 1.72
N PRO A 36 9.07 0.19 2.40
CA PRO A 36 10.16 -0.18 3.31
C PRO A 36 9.71 -1.10 4.46
N ALA A 37 8.47 -0.93 4.93
CA ALA A 37 7.86 -1.74 5.97
C ALA A 37 6.37 -1.96 5.70
N SER A 38 5.75 -2.82 6.51
CA SER A 38 4.31 -3.09 6.43
C SER A 38 3.50 -1.82 6.71
N GLN A 39 2.39 -1.68 5.99
CA GLN A 39 1.42 -0.61 6.23
C GLN A 39 0.66 -0.87 7.53
N THR A 40 0.59 0.14 8.39
CA THR A 40 -0.04 0.05 9.72
C THR A 40 -1.30 0.90 9.86
N GLY A 41 -1.54 1.84 8.93
CA GLY A 41 -2.72 2.73 8.92
C GLY A 41 -3.43 2.78 7.58
N LEU A 42 -4.52 3.55 7.49
CA LEU A 42 -5.23 3.76 6.24
C LEU A 42 -4.48 4.74 5.32
N PRO A 43 -4.48 4.52 3.99
CA PRO A 43 -3.90 5.48 3.05
C PRO A 43 -4.71 6.78 3.00
N MET A 44 -4.02 7.90 2.81
CA MET A 44 -4.62 9.21 2.52
C MET A 44 -3.98 9.82 1.26
N THR A 45 -4.61 10.83 0.67
CA THR A 45 -4.04 11.55 -0.46
C THR A 45 -4.19 13.05 -0.29
N TYR A 46 -3.24 13.82 -0.82
CA TYR A 46 -3.31 15.27 -0.95
C TYR A 46 -2.65 15.70 -2.26
N SER A 47 -2.83 16.97 -2.63
CA SER A 47 -2.13 17.57 -3.78
C SER A 47 -1.54 18.92 -3.37
N ILE A 48 -0.32 19.18 -3.80
CA ILE A 48 0.38 20.45 -3.57
C ILE A 48 1.20 20.79 -4.81
N ASN A 49 1.15 22.05 -5.25
CA ASN A 49 1.89 22.55 -6.43
C ASN A 49 1.69 21.69 -7.70
N GLY A 50 0.46 21.22 -7.92
CA GLY A 50 0.11 20.42 -9.10
C GLY A 50 0.56 18.95 -9.07
N LYS A 51 1.16 18.48 -7.96
CA LYS A 51 1.57 17.08 -7.78
C LYS A 51 0.71 16.40 -6.72
N GLN A 52 0.20 15.21 -7.04
CA GLN A 52 -0.56 14.37 -6.13
C GLN A 52 0.37 13.47 -5.32
N TYR A 53 0.01 13.25 -4.06
CA TYR A 53 0.71 12.37 -3.14
C TYR A 53 -0.23 11.37 -2.52
N ILE A 54 0.26 10.15 -2.30
CA ILE A 54 -0.39 9.13 -1.46
C ILE A 54 0.48 8.95 -0.21
N VAL A 55 -0.14 9.05 0.98
CA VAL A 55 0.53 8.97 2.28
C VAL A 55 0.11 7.72 3.02
N LEU A 56 1.09 7.03 3.59
CA LEU A 56 0.90 5.79 4.33
C LEU A 56 1.68 5.85 5.63
N ALA A 57 1.07 5.36 6.72
CA ALA A 57 1.81 4.99 7.92
C ALA A 57 2.39 3.59 7.72
N ILE A 58 3.71 3.47 7.89
CA ILE A 58 4.44 2.20 7.84
C ILE A 58 5.19 1.95 9.15
N GLY A 59 5.47 0.69 9.46
CA GLY A 59 6.27 0.32 10.63
C GLY A 59 6.24 -1.18 10.90
N GLY A 60 7.08 -1.64 11.83
CA GLY A 60 7.15 -3.04 12.21
C GLY A 60 8.13 -3.29 13.37
N LYS A 61 8.35 -4.56 13.69
CA LYS A 61 9.27 -4.96 14.77
C LYS A 61 10.69 -4.40 14.58
N ASP A 62 11.17 -4.42 13.34
CA ASP A 62 12.53 -4.01 12.97
C ASP A 62 12.56 -2.72 12.13
N HIS A 63 11.45 -1.96 12.09
CA HIS A 63 11.35 -0.71 11.33
C HIS A 63 10.56 0.34 12.11
N PRO A 64 11.12 1.54 12.39
CA PRO A 64 10.43 2.56 13.15
C PRO A 64 9.15 3.03 12.46
N GLY A 65 8.16 3.45 13.23
CA GLY A 65 6.92 4.01 12.69
C GLY A 65 7.18 5.35 11.99
N GLU A 66 6.79 5.47 10.73
CA GLU A 66 6.94 6.70 9.95
C GLU A 66 5.84 6.90 8.92
N LEU A 67 5.71 8.13 8.43
CA LEU A 67 4.87 8.47 7.28
C LEU A 67 5.72 8.53 6.02
N VAL A 68 5.33 7.76 5.00
CA VAL A 68 5.93 7.84 3.66
C VAL A 68 4.96 8.51 2.70
N ALA A 69 5.45 9.46 1.90
CA ALA A 69 4.69 10.16 0.87
C ALA A 69 5.18 9.74 -0.52
N LEU A 70 4.30 9.11 -1.28
CA LEU A 70 4.56 8.65 -2.64
C LEU A 70 4.06 9.70 -3.63
N GLY A 71 4.97 10.35 -4.34
CA GLY A 71 4.63 11.39 -5.31
C GLY A 71 4.34 10.79 -6.69
N LEU A 72 3.17 11.10 -7.25
CA LEU A 72 2.75 10.67 -8.59
C LEU A 72 3.33 11.58 -9.70
#